data_AF-A0A2M7WUB6-F1
#
_entry.id   AF-A0A2M7WUB6-F1
#
_cell.length_a   1.000
_cell.length_b   1.000
_cell.length_c   1.000
_cell.angle_alpha   90.00
_cell.angle_beta   90.00
_cell.angle_gamma   90.00
#
_symmetry.space_group_name_H-M   'P 1'
#
loop_
_entity.id
_entity.type
_entity.pdbx_description
1 polymer ?
#
loop_
_entity_poly.entity_id
_entity_poly.type
_entity_poly.pdbx_seq_one_letter_code
_entity_poly.pdbx_strand_id
1 'polypeptide(L)'
;MNALTNSDCTPPKDKTDGGEGQARCYDAFIEKHELNDEKVKKILTKYMQEQELKPFQAELINLQSHLEKTGQRMIILFEGRDAAGKGGTIRRVTRYMNEKHYRIIALGKPTEEQR
;
A
#
# COMPACT_ATOMS: atom_id res chain seq x y z
N MET A 1 7.77 -3.17 -27.32
CA MET A 1 7.09 -2.77 -26.07
C MET A 1 7.30 -3.90 -25.10
N ASN A 2 8.33 -3.82 -24.26
CA ASN A 2 8.72 -4.94 -23.40
C ASN A 2 7.89 -4.88 -22.12
N ALA A 3 7.06 -5.91 -21.94
CA ALA A 3 6.40 -6.20 -20.68
C ALA A 3 7.47 -6.45 -19.62
N LEU A 4 7.44 -5.68 -18.54
CA LEU A 4 8.17 -6.01 -17.32
C LEU A 4 7.50 -7.25 -16.74
N THR A 5 8.11 -8.41 -16.97
CA THR A 5 7.69 -9.68 -16.36
C THR A 5 7.99 -9.65 -14.87
N ASN A 6 7.14 -10.30 -14.07
CA ASN A 6 7.24 -10.45 -12.60
C ASN A 6 8.47 -11.29 -12.13
N SER A 7 9.57 -11.32 -12.89
CA SER A 7 10.77 -12.11 -12.62
C SER A 7 11.82 -11.37 -11.77
N ASP A 8 11.71 -10.06 -11.60
CA ASP A 8 12.81 -9.25 -11.05
C ASP A 8 12.66 -8.92 -9.56
N CYS A 9 11.66 -9.51 -8.90
CA CYS A 9 11.50 -9.44 -7.45
C CYS A 9 11.88 -10.77 -6.80
N THR A 10 13.05 -11.31 -7.13
CA THR A 10 13.66 -12.36 -6.30
C THR A 10 14.35 -11.70 -5.11
N PRO A 11 14.00 -12.03 -3.85
CA PRO A 11 14.80 -11.59 -2.71
C PRO A 11 16.26 -12.03 -2.93
N PRO A 12 17.25 -11.24 -2.48
CA PRO A 12 18.65 -11.53 -2.71
C PRO A 12 18.93 -12.96 -2.23
N LYS A 13 19.38 -13.82 -3.15
CA LYS A 13 19.76 -15.20 -2.82
C LYS A 13 20.90 -15.12 -1.83
N ASP A 14 20.69 -15.63 -0.61
CA ASP A 14 21.74 -15.87 0.37
C ASP A 14 22.84 -16.70 -0.31
N LYS A 15 23.95 -16.04 -0.65
CA LYS A 15 25.18 -16.73 -1.05
C LYS A 15 25.96 -17.02 0.22
N THR A 16 25.81 -18.25 0.69
CA THR A 16 26.73 -18.85 1.65
C THR A 16 27.99 -19.26 0.90
N ASP A 17 28.89 -18.30 0.66
CA ASP A 17 30.26 -18.59 0.23
C ASP A 17 31.22 -17.84 1.15
N GLY A 18 32.04 -18.60 1.87
CA GLY A 18 33.03 -18.08 2.82
C GLY A 18 34.01 -17.12 2.16
N GLY A 19 34.25 -16.00 2.83
CA GLY A 19 35.19 -14.98 2.40
C GLY A 19 35.10 -13.77 3.33
N GLU A 20 36.02 -13.71 4.29
CA GLU A 20 36.23 -12.64 5.24
C GLU A 20 36.26 -11.27 4.54
N GLY A 21 35.54 -10.27 5.08
CA GLY A 21 35.76 -8.87 4.69
C GLY A 21 34.52 -8.04 4.34
N GLN A 22 33.31 -8.57 4.46
CA GLN A 22 32.08 -7.77 4.35
C GLN A 22 31.44 -7.62 5.72
N ALA A 23 32.14 -6.92 6.63
CA ALA A 23 31.51 -6.34 7.82
C ALA A 23 30.31 -5.53 7.32
N ARG A 24 29.12 -6.03 7.62
CA ARG A 24 27.95 -5.82 6.79
C ARG A 24 27.57 -4.36 6.97
N CYS A 25 27.31 -3.66 5.89
CA CYS A 25 26.76 -2.29 5.93
C CYS A 25 25.46 -2.19 6.76
N TYR A 26 24.86 -3.33 7.11
CA TYR A 26 23.73 -3.45 8.03
C TYR A 26 24.13 -3.54 9.51
N ASP A 27 25.34 -3.98 9.87
CA ASP A 27 25.74 -4.18 11.28
C ASP A 27 25.78 -2.83 12.02
N ALA A 28 26.37 -1.79 11.41
CA ALA A 28 26.36 -0.43 11.94
C ALA A 28 24.94 0.18 12.02
N PHE A 29 24.03 -0.23 11.13
CA PHE A 29 22.64 0.20 11.14
C PHE A 29 21.83 -0.50 12.24
N ILE A 30 22.07 -1.80 12.44
CA ILE A 30 21.46 -2.64 13.49
C ILE A 30 21.85 -2.11 14.87
N GLU A 31 23.14 -1.82 15.07
CA GLU A 31 23.66 -1.31 16.34
C GLU A 31 23.11 0.10 16.63
N LYS A 32 23.11 1.00 15.64
CA LYS A 32 22.56 2.36 15.76
C LYS A 32 21.06 2.40 16.04
N HIS A 33 20.30 1.36 15.70
CA HIS A 33 18.84 1.33 15.85
C HIS A 33 18.34 0.25 16.82
N GLU A 34 19.25 -0.39 17.56
CA GLU A 34 18.96 -1.47 18.52
C GLU A 34 17.92 -2.47 17.97
N LEU A 35 18.15 -2.90 16.73
CA LEU A 35 17.25 -3.81 16.03
C LEU A 35 17.47 -5.23 16.58
N ASN A 36 16.46 -5.74 17.29
CA ASN A 36 16.40 -7.15 17.66
C ASN A 36 15.69 -7.97 16.55
N ASP A 37 15.84 -9.29 16.59
CA ASP A 37 15.23 -10.20 15.61
C ASP A 37 13.71 -10.00 15.48
N GLU A 38 13.04 -9.65 16.59
CA GLU A 38 11.61 -9.37 16.61
C GLU A 38 11.24 -8.09 15.84
N LYS A 39 11.98 -6.98 16.02
CA LYS A 39 11.80 -5.73 15.27
C LYS A 39 12.11 -5.94 13.79
N VAL A 40 13.18 -6.67 13.46
CA VAL A 40 13.53 -6.99 12.07
C VAL A 40 12.41 -7.77 11.41
N LYS A 41 11.88 -8.81 12.07
CA LYS A 41 10.73 -9.57 11.59
C LYS A 41 9.51 -8.69 11.37
N LYS A 42 9.21 -7.77 12.29
CA LYS A 42 8.07 -6.84 12.16
C LYS A 42 8.23 -5.90 10.96
N ILE A 43 9.42 -5.37 10.72
CA ILE A 43 9.72 -4.51 9.57
C ILE A 43 9.56 -5.30 8.27
N LEU A 44 10.12 -6.50 8.19
CA LEU A 44 10.01 -7.38 7.02
C LEU A 44 8.56 -7.74 6.72
N THR A 45 7.79 -8.16 7.74
CA THR A 45 6.36 -8.48 7.57
C THR A 45 5.59 -7.28 7.05
N LYS A 46 5.82 -6.08 7.62
CA LYS A 46 5.16 -4.87 7.16
C LYS A 46 5.53 -4.53 5.70
N TYR A 47 6.80 -4.66 5.36
CA TYR A 47 7.27 -4.45 3.98
C TYR A 47 6.59 -5.42 3.01
N MET A 48 6.54 -6.72 3.34
CA MET A 48 5.91 -7.73 2.49
C MET A 48 4.40 -7.46 2.31
N GLN A 49 3.69 -7.12 3.38
CA GLN A 49 2.28 -6.70 3.30
C GLN A 49 2.09 -5.47 2.40
N GLU A 50 3.01 -4.50 2.45
CA GLU A 50 2.98 -3.35 1.56
C GLU A 50 3.25 -3.73 0.09
N GLN A 51 4.08 -4.74 -0.18
CA GLN A 51 4.29 -5.26 -1.53
C GLN A 51 3.05 -5.97 -2.08
N GLU A 52 2.38 -6.79 -1.26
CA GLU A 52 1.15 -7.50 -1.64
C GLU A 52 0.02 -6.54 -2.03
N LEU A 53 0.01 -5.32 -1.50
CA LEU A 53 -0.97 -4.29 -1.84
C LEU A 53 -0.72 -3.59 -3.17
N LYS A 54 0.50 -3.66 -3.74
CA LYS A 54 0.85 -2.99 -5.00
C LYS A 54 0.04 -3.45 -6.21
N PRO A 55 -0.18 -4.76 -6.48
CA PRO A 55 -0.97 -5.18 -7.64
C PRO A 55 -2.39 -4.62 -7.62
N PHE A 56 -3.05 -4.64 -6.45
CA PHE A 56 -4.40 -4.07 -6.30
C PHE A 56 -4.46 -2.57 -6.57
N GLN A 57 -3.36 -1.84 -6.32
CA GLN A 57 -3.28 -0.42 -6.66
C GLN A 57 -3.30 -0.19 -8.18
N ALA A 58 -2.61 -1.03 -8.95
CA ALA A 58 -2.62 -0.95 -10.41
C ALA A 58 -4.02 -1.26 -10.99
N GLU A 59 -4.70 -2.25 -10.41
CA GLU A 59 -6.08 -2.60 -10.80
C GLU A 59 -7.07 -1.46 -10.54
N LEU A 60 -6.92 -0.71 -9.44
CA LEU A 60 -7.77 0.44 -9.14
C LEU A 60 -7.62 1.57 -10.19
N ILE A 61 -6.40 1.80 -10.68
CA ILE A 61 -6.16 2.79 -11.76
C ILE A 61 -6.80 2.31 -13.06
N ASN A 62 -6.71 1.02 -13.38
CA ASN A 62 -7.34 0.44 -14.56
C ASN A 62 -8.88 0.53 -14.48
N LEU A 63 -9.46 0.25 -13.31
CA LEU A 63 -10.88 0.41 -13.04
C LEU A 63 -11.32 1.87 -13.23
N GLN A 64 -10.56 2.82 -12.68
CA GLN A 64 -10.84 4.24 -12.86
C GLN A 64 -10.81 4.62 -14.35
N SER A 65 -9.77 4.22 -15.08
CA SER A 65 -9.66 4.48 -16.52
C SER A 65 -10.81 3.87 -17.32
N HIS A 66 -11.29 2.69 -16.90
CA HIS A 66 -12.45 2.06 -17.51
C HIS A 66 -13.73 2.87 -17.29
N LEU A 67 -14.02 3.29 -16.05
CA LEU A 67 -15.20 4.11 -15.72
C LEU A 67 -15.21 5.43 -16.49
N GLU A 68 -14.05 6.07 -16.65
CA GLU A 68 -13.90 7.30 -17.43
C GLU A 68 -14.19 7.07 -18.92
N LYS A 69 -13.68 5.98 -19.50
CA LYS A 69 -13.91 5.64 -20.91
C LYS A 69 -15.35 5.24 -21.20
N THR A 70 -16.01 4.55 -20.28
CA THR A 70 -17.41 4.11 -20.44
C THR A 70 -18.42 5.18 -20.00
N GLY A 71 -17.97 6.24 -19.33
CA GLY A 71 -18.84 7.26 -18.74
C GLY A 71 -19.66 6.75 -17.56
N GLN A 72 -19.28 5.62 -16.97
CA GLN A 72 -19.98 5.01 -15.84
C GLN A 72 -19.61 5.70 -14.51
N ARG A 73 -20.54 5.68 -13.57
CA ARG A 73 -20.36 6.25 -12.23
C ARG A 73 -20.31 5.12 -11.20
N MET A 74 -19.36 5.20 -10.29
CA MET A 74 -19.20 4.25 -9.18
C MET A 74 -19.35 4.97 -7.85
N ILE A 75 -20.06 4.33 -6.91
CA ILE A 75 -20.20 4.79 -5.52
C ILE A 75 -19.68 3.67 -4.61
N ILE A 76 -18.82 4.03 -3.65
CA ILE A 76 -18.30 3.11 -2.65
C ILE A 76 -18.76 3.61 -1.28
N LEU A 77 -19.54 2.79 -0.58
CA LEU A 77 -20.01 3.09 0.77
C LEU A 77 -19.15 2.35 1.80
N PHE A 78 -18.65 3.08 2.79
CA PHE A 78 -17.85 2.54 3.88
C PHE A 78 -18.64 2.58 5.19
N GLU A 79 -19.15 1.43 5.62
CA GLU A 79 -19.84 1.26 6.89
C GLU A 79 -18.98 0.57 7.95
N GLY A 80 -19.33 0.74 9.23
CA GLY A 80 -18.64 0.08 10.33
C GLY A 80 -18.66 0.88 11.64
N ARG A 81 -18.27 0.22 12.74
CA ARG A 81 -18.20 0.82 14.08
C ARG A 81 -17.18 1.96 14.16
N ASP A 82 -17.33 2.80 15.17
CA ASP A 82 -16.32 3.79 15.52
C ASP A 82 -14.97 3.10 15.76
N ALA A 83 -13.89 3.74 15.28
CA ALA A 83 -12.53 3.20 15.28
C ALA A 83 -12.29 1.90 14.46
N ALA A 84 -13.24 1.44 13.63
CA ALA A 84 -13.04 0.28 12.75
C ALA A 84 -12.00 0.50 11.63
N GLY A 85 -11.48 1.73 11.47
CA GLY A 85 -10.43 2.03 10.48
C GLY A 85 -10.94 2.48 9.11
N LYS A 86 -12.23 2.86 8.98
CA LYS A 86 -12.84 3.36 7.73
C LYS A 86 -12.00 4.41 7.01
N GLY A 87 -11.55 5.44 7.74
CA GLY A 87 -10.70 6.50 7.17
C GLY A 87 -9.34 6.01 6.66
N GLY A 88 -8.76 5.02 7.34
CA GLY A 88 -7.51 4.38 6.91
C GLY A 88 -7.69 3.56 5.63
N THR A 89 -8.84 2.92 5.45
CA THR A 89 -9.18 2.20 4.22
C THR A 89 -9.42 3.15 3.06
N ILE A 90 -10.23 4.21 3.27
CA ILE A 90 -10.44 5.26 2.27
C ILE A 90 -9.10 5.82 1.79
N ARG A 91 -8.20 6.17 2.73
CA ARG A 91 -6.87 6.71 2.40
C ARG A 91 -6.01 5.73 1.61
N ARG A 92 -6.12 4.42 1.83
CA ARG A 92 -5.36 3.41 1.07
C ARG A 92 -5.89 3.28 -0.36
N VAL A 93 -7.20 3.33 -0.55
CA VAL A 93 -7.84 3.28 -1.87
C VAL A 93 -7.51 4.53 -2.67
N THR A 94 -7.62 5.72 -2.06
CA THR A 94 -7.46 6.99 -2.78
C THR A 94 -6.01 7.45 -2.95
N ARG A 95 -5.04 6.83 -2.27
CA ARG A 95 -3.61 7.25 -2.28
C ARG A 95 -3.01 7.38 -3.69
N TYR A 96 -3.47 6.57 -4.64
CA TYR A 96 -2.91 6.48 -6.00
C TYR A 96 -3.92 6.81 -7.10
N MET A 97 -5.15 7.18 -6.72
CA MET A 97 -6.15 7.66 -7.68
C MET A 97 -5.93 9.14 -7.98
N ASN A 98 -6.30 9.57 -9.17
CA ASN A 98 -6.24 10.99 -9.50
C ASN A 98 -7.34 11.76 -8.76
N GLU A 99 -6.94 12.69 -7.89
CA GLU A 99 -7.81 13.53 -7.05
C GLU A 99 -8.86 14.33 -7.82
N LYS A 100 -8.64 14.59 -9.11
CA LYS A 100 -9.63 15.29 -9.96
C LYS A 100 -10.86 14.44 -10.30
N HIS A 101 -10.78 13.12 -10.13
CA HIS A 101 -11.76 12.17 -10.64
C HIS A 101 -12.54 11.42 -9.57
N TYR A 102 -12.22 11.63 -8.29
CA TYR A 102 -12.99 11.08 -7.18
C TYR A 102 -13.43 12.18 -6.20
N ARG A 103 -14.46 11.91 -5.41
CA ARG A 103 -14.91 12.78 -4.34
C ARG A 103 -15.11 11.96 -3.07
N ILE A 104 -14.51 12.40 -1.98
CA ILE A 104 -14.74 11.81 -0.66
C ILE A 104 -15.80 12.67 0.01
N ILE A 105 -16.95 12.09 0.34
CA ILE A 105 -18.02 12.76 1.05
C ILE A 105 -18.11 12.16 2.45
N ALA A 106 -17.92 12.99 3.46
CA ALA A 106 -18.25 12.66 4.84
C ALA A 106 -19.63 13.25 5.14
N LEU A 107 -20.63 12.38 5.29
CA LEU A 107 -21.98 12.82 5.66
C LEU A 107 -21.99 13.21 7.15
N GLY A 108 -22.28 14.48 7.42
CA GLY A 108 -22.46 15.00 8.77
C GLY A 108 -23.91 14.87 9.25
N LYS A 109 -24.21 15.53 10.38
CA LYS A 109 -25.59 15.69 10.84
C LYS A 109 -26.42 16.36 9.72
N PRO A 110 -27.64 15.86 9.41
CA PRO A 110 -28.49 16.48 8.40
C PRO A 110 -28.79 17.94 8.77
N THR A 111 -28.84 18.79 7.74
CA THR A 111 -29.26 20.19 7.89
C THR A 111 -30.79 20.28 8.02
N GLU A 112 -31.32 21.41 8.48
CA GLU A 112 -32.78 21.61 8.64
C GLU A 112 -33.55 21.48 7.30
N GLU A 113 -32.92 21.76 6.15
CA GLU A 113 -33.51 21.54 4.81
C GLU A 113 -33.47 20.07 4.36
N GLN A 114 -32.62 19.24 4.96
CA GLN A 114 -32.45 17.82 4.63
C GLN A 114 -33.31 16.90 5.54
N ARG A 115 -34.11 17.50 6.41
CA ARG A 115 -34.89 16.79 7.44
C ARG A 115 -36.28 16.40 6.96
#